data_AF-A0A2N0LRL7-F1
#
_entry.id   AF-A0A2N0LRL7-F1
#
_cell.length_a   1.000
_cell.length_b   1.000
_cell.length_c   1.000
_cell.angle_alpha   90.00
_cell.angle_beta   90.00
_cell.angle_gamma   90.00
#
_symmetry.space_group_name_H-M   'P 1'
#
loop_
_entity.id
_entity.type
_entity.pdbx_description
1 polymer ?
#
loop_
_entity_poly.entity_id
_entity_poly.type
_entity_poly.pdbx_seq_one_letter_code
_entity_poly.pdbx_strand_id
1 'polypeptide(L)'
;MNSERIYPAQPPLDSQALLEQTASRLREVLIDLASRLRPFPAFMNMVSLQAMELEPLPGAPADLGCVVVLPGGEISELDLRLLPGIEGVRDVDTVEDLTELDLTVEDYIIYASSAIRLIYLELGKRSR
;
A
#
# COMPACT_ATOMS: atom_id res chain seq x y z
N MET A 1 50.03 31.95 9.59
CA MET A 1 49.72 30.73 8.83
C MET A 1 48.45 30.13 9.41
N ASN A 2 47.28 30.49 8.87
CA ASN A 2 46.02 29.81 9.17
C ASN A 2 45.62 29.05 7.91
N SER A 3 45.76 27.73 7.94
CA SER A 3 45.27 26.84 6.90
C SER A 3 43.79 26.59 7.17
N GLU A 4 42.92 27.30 6.44
CA GLU A 4 41.50 26.95 6.37
C GLU A 4 41.37 25.57 5.72
N ARG A 5 40.86 24.61 6.49
CA ARG A 5 40.41 23.33 5.92
C ARG A 5 39.20 23.63 5.06
N ILE A 6 39.39 23.62 3.75
CA ILE A 6 38.31 23.59 2.77
C ILE A 6 37.67 22.20 2.90
N TYR A 7 36.56 22.10 3.62
CA TYR A 7 35.70 20.93 3.52
C TYR A 7 35.12 20.90 2.11
N PRO A 8 35.17 19.76 1.38
CA PRO A 8 34.53 19.69 0.09
C PRO A 8 33.04 19.97 0.28
N ALA A 9 32.49 20.89 -0.51
CA ALA A 9 31.06 21.09 -0.57
C ALA A 9 30.42 19.74 -0.90
N GLN A 10 29.55 19.24 -0.02
CA GLN A 10 28.78 18.04 -0.33
C GLN A 10 27.97 18.32 -1.60
N PRO A 11 27.96 17.41 -2.59
CA PRO A 11 27.15 17.60 -3.77
C PRO A 11 25.68 17.79 -3.35
N PRO A 12 24.92 18.64 -4.04
CA PRO A 12 23.51 18.82 -3.75
C PRO A 12 22.81 17.45 -3.81
N LEU A 13 22.01 17.15 -2.79
CA LEU A 13 21.16 15.96 -2.78
C LEU A 13 20.21 16.05 -3.97
N ASP A 14 20.24 15.05 -4.84
CA ASP A 14 19.20 14.86 -5.84
C ASP A 14 17.94 14.37 -5.12
N SER A 15 16.98 15.27 -4.96
CA SER A 15 15.73 15.02 -4.25
C SER A 15 14.91 13.91 -4.92
N GLN A 16 14.93 13.84 -6.25
CA GLN A 16 14.16 12.83 -6.99
C GLN A 16 14.75 11.44 -6.75
N ALA A 17 16.07 11.32 -6.90
CA ALA A 17 16.77 10.06 -6.64
C ALA A 17 16.60 9.60 -5.18
N LEU A 18 16.50 10.53 -4.23
CA LEU A 18 16.24 10.21 -2.82
C LEU A 18 14.81 9.70 -2.59
N LEU A 19 13.81 10.33 -3.22
CA LEU A 19 12.41 9.88 -3.15
C LEU A 19 12.25 8.47 -3.72
N GLU A 20 12.84 8.20 -4.89
CA GLU A 20 12.79 6.86 -5.52
C GLU A 20 13.45 5.80 -4.64
N GLN A 21 14.62 6.08 -4.07
CA GLN A 21 15.29 5.18 -3.13
C GLN A 21 14.45 4.95 -1.87
N THR A 22 13.77 5.99 -1.38
CA THR A 22 12.88 5.89 -0.21
C THR A 22 11.69 4.99 -0.52
N ALA A 23 11.01 5.22 -1.64
CA ALA A 23 9.92 4.38 -2.10
C ALA A 23 10.35 2.91 -2.27
N SER A 24 11.52 2.66 -2.87
CA SER A 24 12.06 1.31 -3.02
C SER A 24 12.27 0.60 -1.67
N ARG A 25 12.88 1.29 -0.70
CA ARG A 25 13.09 0.73 0.65
C ARG A 25 11.78 0.49 1.39
N LEU A 26 10.79 1.38 1.26
CA LEU A 26 9.47 1.17 1.85
C LEU A 26 8.78 -0.04 1.23
N ARG A 27 8.94 -0.28 -0.08
CA ARG A 27 8.42 -1.48 -0.75
C ARG A 27 9.00 -2.75 -0.15
N GLU A 28 10.31 -2.82 0.03
CA GLU A 28 10.98 -3.97 0.65
C GLU A 28 10.47 -4.23 2.07
N VAL A 29 10.33 -3.17 2.88
CA VAL A 29 9.78 -3.28 4.24
C VAL A 29 8.34 -3.75 4.23
N LEU A 30 7.52 -3.24 3.31
CA LEU A 30 6.12 -3.60 3.21
C LEU A 30 5.94 -5.08 2.83
N ILE A 31 6.71 -5.56 1.85
CA ILE A 31 6.74 -6.98 1.45
C ILE A 31 7.11 -7.87 2.64
N ASP A 32 8.20 -7.53 3.36
CA ASP A 32 8.65 -8.31 4.52
C ASP A 32 7.58 -8.35 5.62
N LEU A 33 6.99 -7.21 5.97
CA LEU A 33 5.94 -7.14 7.00
C LEU A 33 4.66 -7.89 6.60
N ALA A 34 4.19 -7.71 5.36
CA ALA A 34 3.01 -8.40 4.85
C ALA A 34 3.21 -9.94 4.86
N SER A 35 4.41 -10.41 4.51
CA SER A 35 4.75 -11.83 4.53
C SER A 35 4.68 -12.48 5.92
N ARG A 36 4.89 -11.69 6.99
CA ARG A 36 4.81 -12.13 8.39
C ARG A 36 3.37 -12.18 8.91
N LEU A 37 2.46 -11.45 8.28
CA LEU A 37 1.06 -11.39 8.68
C LEU A 37 0.28 -12.57 8.07
N ARG A 38 0.43 -13.76 8.66
CA ARG A 38 -0.23 -15.00 8.22
C ARG A 38 -1.23 -15.52 9.27
N PRO A 39 -2.50 -15.82 8.91
CA PRO A 39 -3.14 -15.48 7.62
C PRO A 39 -3.26 -13.96 7.45
N PHE A 40 -3.25 -13.48 6.22
CA PHE A 40 -3.47 -12.05 5.98
C PHE A 40 -4.95 -11.69 6.26
N PRO A 41 -5.28 -10.50 6.79
CA PRO A 41 -6.65 -10.16 7.13
C PRO A 41 -7.59 -10.23 5.92
N ALA A 42 -8.81 -10.69 6.18
CA ALA A 42 -9.90 -10.66 5.21
C ALA A 42 -10.36 -9.21 4.97
N PHE A 43 -10.58 -8.85 3.71
CA PHE A 43 -11.17 -7.56 3.36
C PHE A 43 -12.66 -7.57 3.73
N MET A 44 -13.11 -6.64 4.58
CA MET A 44 -14.52 -6.54 5.02
C MET A 44 -15.19 -7.87 5.45
N ASN A 45 -14.44 -8.78 6.07
CA ASN A 45 -14.88 -10.14 6.43
C ASN A 45 -15.25 -11.06 5.25
N MET A 46 -14.82 -10.73 4.03
CA MET A 46 -14.95 -11.61 2.86
C MET A 46 -14.05 -12.84 3.03
N VAL A 47 -14.59 -14.02 2.74
CA VAL A 47 -13.82 -15.27 2.82
C VAL A 47 -12.85 -15.39 1.63
N SER A 48 -13.22 -14.84 0.47
CA SER A 48 -12.47 -14.94 -0.79
C SER A 48 -11.28 -14.00 -0.89
N LEU A 49 -11.31 -12.85 -0.20
CA LEU A 49 -10.36 -11.77 -0.40
C LEU A 49 -9.59 -11.43 0.87
N GLN A 50 -8.26 -11.51 0.77
CA GLN A 50 -7.35 -11.02 1.80
C GLN A 50 -6.74 -9.70 1.38
N ALA A 51 -7.16 -8.62 2.01
CA ALA A 51 -6.62 -7.28 1.77
C ALA A 51 -6.90 -6.40 3.00
N MET A 52 -6.07 -5.37 3.20
CA MET A 52 -6.33 -4.35 4.22
C MET A 52 -6.55 -3.01 3.54
N GLU A 53 -7.68 -2.36 3.85
CA GLU A 53 -8.03 -1.05 3.32
C GLU A 53 -7.10 0.05 3.86
N LEU A 54 -6.72 0.96 2.98
CA LEU A 54 -5.98 2.18 3.27
C LEU A 54 -6.89 3.37 3.05
N GLU A 55 -6.74 4.39 3.89
CA GLU A 55 -7.46 5.65 3.72
C GLU A 55 -7.02 6.33 2.41
N PRO A 56 -7.97 6.82 1.59
CA PRO A 56 -7.64 7.52 0.36
C PRO A 56 -6.88 8.81 0.64
N LEU A 57 -5.94 9.16 -0.23
CA LEU A 57 -5.21 10.43 -0.13
C LEU A 57 -6.14 11.63 -0.38
N PRO A 58 -5.84 12.80 0.21
CA PRO A 58 -6.55 14.03 -0.10
C PRO A 58 -6.49 14.35 -1.60
N GLY A 59 -7.65 14.50 -2.23
CA GLY A 59 -7.74 14.78 -3.67
C GLY A 59 -7.73 13.55 -4.57
N ALA A 60 -7.82 12.34 -4.00
CA ALA A 60 -8.06 11.12 -4.78
C ALA A 60 -9.33 11.27 -5.66
N PRO A 61 -9.35 10.67 -6.86
CA PRO A 61 -10.53 10.68 -7.73
C PRO A 61 -11.77 10.15 -7.01
N ALA A 62 -12.94 10.74 -7.30
CA ALA A 62 -14.20 10.35 -6.66
C ALA A 62 -14.68 8.94 -7.08
N ASP A 63 -14.17 8.44 -8.20
CA ASP A 63 -14.43 7.13 -8.77
C ASP A 63 -13.33 6.11 -8.44
N LEU A 64 -12.31 6.49 -7.67
CA LEU A 64 -11.29 5.55 -7.18
C LEU A 64 -11.95 4.55 -6.21
N GLY A 65 -11.78 3.26 -6.48
CA GLY A 65 -12.16 2.18 -5.59
C GLY A 65 -11.38 2.16 -4.28
N CYS A 66 -11.54 1.08 -3.51
CA CYS A 66 -10.82 0.96 -2.25
C CYS A 66 -9.32 0.79 -2.52
N VAL A 67 -8.48 1.64 -1.95
CA VAL A 67 -7.03 1.39 -1.96
C VAL A 67 -6.71 0.35 -0.91
N VAL A 68 -6.07 -0.74 -1.30
CA VAL A 68 -5.78 -1.86 -0.42
C VAL A 68 -4.32 -2.26 -0.49
N VAL A 69 -3.80 -2.79 0.62
CA VAL A 69 -2.55 -3.56 0.63
C VAL A 69 -2.86 -5.06 0.61
N LEU A 70 -2.17 -5.78 -0.27
CA LEU A 70 -2.33 -7.22 -0.51
C LEU A 70 -1.30 -8.06 0.28
N PRO A 71 -1.48 -9.40 0.36
CA PRO A 71 -0.61 -10.27 1.15
C PRO A 71 0.86 -10.35 0.67
N GLY A 72 1.14 -9.93 -0.56
CA GLY A 72 2.50 -9.78 -1.10
C GLY A 72 3.12 -8.41 -0.82
N GLY A 73 2.36 -7.46 -0.27
CA GLY A 73 2.79 -6.08 -0.02
C GLY A 73 2.51 -5.14 -1.19
N GLU A 74 1.81 -5.59 -2.23
CA GLU A 74 1.34 -4.75 -3.34
C GLU A 74 0.26 -3.78 -2.85
N ILE A 75 0.23 -2.58 -3.42
CA ILE A 75 -0.81 -1.58 -3.18
C ILE A 75 -1.63 -1.47 -4.47
N SER A 76 -2.91 -1.75 -4.36
CA SER A 76 -3.83 -1.85 -5.50
C SER A 76 -5.12 -1.12 -5.22
N GLU A 77 -5.81 -0.71 -6.27
CA GLU A 77 -7.22 -0.41 -6.23
C GLU A 77 -8.01 -1.70 -6.29
N LEU A 78 -9.01 -1.79 -5.42
CA LEU A 78 -10.02 -2.83 -5.40
C LEU A 78 -11.36 -2.20 -5.80
N ASP A 79 -11.85 -2.61 -6.97
CA ASP A 79 -13.20 -2.32 -7.43
C ASP A 79 -14.08 -3.57 -7.20
N LEU A 80 -15.11 -3.42 -6.38
CA LEU A 80 -16.10 -4.46 -6.12
C LEU A 80 -17.30 -4.25 -7.03
N ARG A 81 -17.34 -4.99 -8.14
CA ARG A 81 -18.45 -4.91 -9.10
C ARG A 81 -19.48 -5.99 -8.80
N LEU A 82 -20.72 -5.57 -8.59
CA LEU A 82 -21.87 -6.48 -8.48
C LEU A 82 -22.25 -6.96 -9.88
N LEU A 83 -22.19 -8.27 -10.14
CA LEU A 83 -22.84 -8.82 -11.32
C LEU A 83 -24.35 -8.95 -11.07
N PRO A 84 -25.20 -8.57 -12.04
CA PRO A 84 -26.62 -8.89 -11.94
C PRO A 84 -26.77 -10.41 -11.90
N GLY A 85 -27.32 -10.93 -10.82
CA GLY A 85 -27.58 -12.36 -10.67
C GLY A 85 -28.49 -12.88 -11.79
N ILE A 86 -28.26 -14.12 -12.21
CA ILE A 86 -29.17 -14.87 -13.09
C ILE A 86 -30.51 -15.08 -12.37
N GLU A 87 -31.64 -14.75 -13.01
CA GLU A 87 -32.97 -14.96 -12.44
C GLU A 87 -33.13 -16.42 -11.97
N GLY A 88 -33.28 -16.63 -10.66
CA GLY A 88 -33.46 -17.94 -10.04
C GLY A 88 -32.29 -18.46 -9.21
N VAL A 89 -31.12 -17.81 -9.26
CA VAL A 89 -29.99 -18.09 -8.36
C VAL A 89 -29.90 -16.97 -7.32
N ARG A 90 -29.91 -17.31 -6.03
CA ARG A 90 -29.93 -16.32 -4.92
C ARG A 90 -28.57 -15.69 -4.60
N ASP A 91 -27.50 -16.14 -5.26
CA ASP A 91 -26.17 -15.60 -5.05
C ASP A 91 -25.90 -14.50 -6.08
N VAL A 92 -25.63 -13.30 -5.56
CA VAL A 92 -25.04 -12.22 -6.33
C VAL A 92 -23.55 -12.53 -6.40
N ASP A 93 -23.05 -12.84 -7.59
CA ASP A 93 -21.61 -12.99 -7.80
C ASP A 93 -20.96 -11.60 -7.75
N THR A 94 -20.16 -11.34 -6.71
CA THR A 94 -19.31 -10.15 -6.64
C THR A 94 -18.02 -10.45 -7.39
N VAL A 95 -17.67 -9.64 -8.38
CA VAL A 95 -16.37 -9.72 -9.06
C VAL A 95 -15.42 -8.76 -8.37
N GLU A 96 -14.32 -9.33 -7.88
CA GLU A 96 -13.18 -8.59 -7.33
C GLU A 96 -12.26 -8.23 -8.49
N ASP A 97 -12.09 -6.94 -8.78
CA ASP A 97 -11.09 -6.45 -9.75
C ASP A 97 -9.98 -5.72 -9.01
N LEU A 98 -8.76 -6.26 -9.08
CA LEU A 98 -7.58 -5.70 -8.45
C LEU A 98 -6.67 -5.09 -9.52
N THR A 99 -6.52 -3.77 -9.46
CA THR A 99 -5.66 -3.02 -10.38
C THR A 99 -4.50 -2.42 -9.62
N GLU A 100 -3.26 -2.67 -10.04
CA GLU A 100 -2.10 -1.99 -9.47
C GLU A 100 -2.20 -0.49 -9.76
N LEU A 101 -2.02 0.34 -8.73
CA LEU A 101 -2.15 1.78 -8.87
C LEU A 101 -0.90 2.38 -9.50
N ASP A 102 -1.10 3.21 -10.53
CA ASP A 102 -0.05 4.05 -11.10
C ASP A 102 0.18 5.27 -10.19
N LEU A 103 0.88 5.03 -9.07
CA LEU A 103 1.15 6.04 -8.05
C LEU A 103 2.39 6.86 -8.40
N THR A 104 2.32 8.15 -8.12
CA THR A 104 3.55 8.97 -8.00
C THR A 104 4.42 8.43 -6.87
N VAL A 105 5.72 8.76 -6.89
CA VAL A 105 6.66 8.30 -5.86
C VAL A 105 6.24 8.82 -4.49
N GLU A 106 5.74 10.05 -4.43
CA GLU A 106 5.23 10.71 -3.24
C GLU A 106 3.98 10.01 -2.70
N ASP A 107 2.99 9.74 -3.55
CA ASP A 107 1.76 9.05 -3.15
C ASP A 107 2.07 7.62 -2.67
N TYR A 108 2.97 6.93 -3.37
CA TYR A 108 3.44 5.61 -2.95
C TYR A 108 4.07 5.67 -1.56
N ILE A 109 4.93 6.65 -1.27
CA ILE A 109 5.55 6.79 0.05
C ILE A 109 4.49 6.99 1.14
N ILE A 110 3.45 7.80 0.88
CA ILE A 110 2.38 8.05 1.86
C ILE A 110 1.57 6.78 2.10
N TYR A 111 1.12 6.10 1.03
CA TYR A 111 0.37 4.85 1.17
C TYR A 111 1.19 3.74 1.82
N ALA A 112 2.44 3.54 1.38
CA ALA A 112 3.32 2.52 1.96
C ALA A 112 3.59 2.79 3.44
N SER A 113 3.81 4.04 3.85
CA SER A 113 3.97 4.39 5.27
C SER A 113 2.72 4.07 6.10
N SER A 114 1.53 4.30 5.55
CA SER A 114 0.25 3.99 6.18
C SER A 114 0.02 2.48 6.27
N ALA A 115 0.32 1.74 5.20
CA ALA A 115 0.20 0.28 5.14
C ALA A 115 1.14 -0.41 6.14
N ILE A 116 2.41 0.02 6.20
CA ILE A 116 3.40 -0.47 7.17
C ILE A 116 2.87 -0.29 8.60
N ARG A 117 2.36 0.90 8.92
CA ARG A 117 1.80 1.19 10.24
C ARG A 117 0.61 0.28 10.54
N LEU A 118 -0.29 0.08 9.58
CA LEU A 118 -1.48 -0.74 9.74
C LEU A 118 -1.13 -2.23 9.98
N ILE A 119 -0.21 -2.78 9.19
CA ILE A 119 0.30 -4.15 9.36
C ILE A 119 1.00 -4.32 10.71
N TYR A 120 1.81 -3.33 11.12
CA TYR A 120 2.49 -3.38 12.41
C TYR A 120 1.49 -3.41 13.59
N LEU A 121 0.43 -2.60 13.53
CA LEU A 121 -0.64 -2.63 14.52
C LEU A 121 -1.33 -4.00 14.55
N GLU A 122 -1.59 -4.59 13.39
CA GLU A 122 -2.26 -5.89 13.29
C GLU A 122 -1.38 -7.04 13.83
N LEU A 123 -0.08 -7.06 13.53
CA LEU A 123 0.89 -7.99 14.12
C LEU A 123 0.95 -7.84 15.65
N GLY A 124 0.87 -6.60 16.15
CA GLY A 124 0.84 -6.30 17.57
C GLY A 124 -0.40 -6.85 18.29
N LYS A 125 -1.57 -6.84 17.63
CA LYS A 125 -2.81 -7.44 18.19
C LYS A 125 -2.70 -8.95 18.34
N ARG A 126 -1.99 -9.63 17.42
CA ARG A 126 -1.84 -11.10 17.40
C ARG A 126 -0.79 -11.64 18.36
N SER A 127 0.10 -10.78 18.83
CA SER A 127 1.17 -11.15 19.76
C SER A 127 0.74 -11.05 21.23
N ARG A 128 -0.54 -10.77 21.51
CA ARG A 128 -1.11 -10.62 22.85
C ARG A 128 -2.04 -11.77 23.20
#